data_AF-A0A1I4XV46-F1
#
_entry.id   AF-A0A1I4XV46-F1
#
_cell.length_a   1.000
_cell.length_b   1.000
_cell.length_c   1.000
_cell.angle_alpha   90.00
_cell.angle_beta   90.00
_cell.angle_gamma   90.00
#
_symmetry.space_group_name_H-M   'P 1'
#
loop_
_entity.id
_entity.type
_entity.pdbx_description
1 polymer ?
#
loop_
_entity_poly.entity_id
_entity_poly.type
_entity_poly.pdbx_seq_one_letter_code
_entity_poly.pdbx_strand_id
1 'polypeptide(L)'
;MDVIHIVQDILQKTEEEVKSMSPVNILVAGKTGVGKSTLINAVFRENLTQTGIGKPVTKHLERITKEGIPLVLFDTKGFELNEQVQKEVRKEVLEEIQRAHAMGDKSKEIHAVWYCISAASHRLESFEEGFLRELSEKLPVILVLTQSILEEETSMLMDYIYSLKLKLERVIPVVAKPYRIGSQELPVTGLKALVHETLRLLPEEVEPAFINAQKVDVMKKAELARKWSRGFITETFMVGFTPIPFADAPILASSQVAMIAKITSIFGVSMNKALVTSIVSSVTGVSGAVYTGRALVSNLLKLIPGAGTVVGGIISGSTAALITTALAYAYINLMVLVATAEYKNATMKQSEIMDFMQKELKKQMKLVKKEKPYEK
;
A
#
# COMPACT_ATOMS: atom_id res chain seq x y z
N MET A 1 -0.82 24.24 -20.34
CA MET A 1 -0.45 23.73 -19.00
C MET A 1 0.98 24.15 -18.74
N ASP A 2 1.23 24.81 -17.63
CA ASP A 2 2.58 25.06 -17.10
C ASP A 2 2.98 23.89 -16.17
N VAL A 3 4.25 23.70 -15.79
CA VAL A 3 4.64 22.61 -14.88
C VAL A 3 4.04 22.72 -13.51
N ILE A 4 3.80 23.95 -13.07
CA ILE A 4 3.07 24.21 -11.84
C ILE A 4 1.68 23.58 -11.91
N HIS A 5 0.99 23.68 -13.06
CA HIS A 5 -0.31 23.04 -13.27
C HIS A 5 -0.19 21.52 -13.32
N ILE A 6 0.79 20.95 -14.01
CA ILE A 6 0.98 19.49 -14.06
C ILE A 6 1.26 18.92 -12.66
N VAL A 7 2.11 19.60 -11.89
CA VAL A 7 2.41 19.22 -10.51
C VAL A 7 1.16 19.27 -9.63
N GLN A 8 0.36 20.33 -9.75
CA GLN A 8 -0.91 20.46 -9.03
C GLN A 8 -1.91 19.37 -9.44
N ASP A 9 -2.05 19.10 -10.73
CA ASP A 9 -2.95 18.07 -11.26
C ASP A 9 -2.56 16.67 -10.75
N ILE A 10 -1.26 16.34 -10.71
CA ILE A 10 -0.78 15.07 -10.15
C ILE A 10 -1.14 14.97 -8.67
N LEU A 11 -0.88 16.02 -7.89
CA LEU A 11 -1.18 16.05 -6.45
C LEU A 11 -2.69 15.88 -6.20
N GLN A 12 -3.51 16.68 -6.87
CA GLN A 12 -4.96 16.64 -6.74
C GLN A 12 -5.52 15.26 -7.13
N LYS A 13 -5.14 14.74 -8.31
CA LYS A 13 -5.59 13.42 -8.75
C LYS A 13 -5.11 12.30 -7.83
N THR A 14 -3.92 12.43 -7.24
CA THR A 14 -3.42 11.44 -6.26
C THR A 14 -4.32 11.41 -5.03
N GLU A 15 -4.72 12.59 -4.51
CA GLU A 15 -5.65 12.69 -3.39
C GLU A 15 -7.05 12.13 -3.74
N GLU A 16 -7.57 12.45 -4.93
CA GLU A 16 -8.84 11.91 -5.43
C GLU A 16 -8.79 10.38 -5.53
N GLU A 17 -7.70 9.83 -6.07
CA GLU A 17 -7.49 8.40 -6.15
C GLU A 17 -7.49 7.73 -4.78
N VAL A 18 -6.81 8.31 -3.78
CA VAL A 18 -6.83 7.79 -2.40
C VAL A 18 -8.23 7.87 -1.80
N LYS A 19 -8.94 9.00 -1.99
CA LYS A 19 -10.31 9.19 -1.49
C LYS A 19 -11.32 8.24 -2.13
N SER A 20 -11.06 7.80 -3.37
CA SER A 20 -11.90 6.84 -4.08
C SER A 20 -11.72 5.39 -3.63
N MET A 21 -10.66 5.07 -2.88
CA MET A 21 -10.43 3.71 -2.39
C MET A 21 -11.45 3.37 -1.31
N SER A 22 -12.13 2.23 -1.48
CA SER A 22 -12.95 1.64 -0.42
C SER A 22 -12.06 1.31 0.78
N PRO A 23 -12.29 1.91 1.97
CA PRO A 23 -11.40 1.70 3.10
C PRO A 23 -11.39 0.25 3.55
N VAL A 24 -10.22 -0.25 3.95
CA VAL A 24 -10.12 -1.54 4.62
C VAL A 24 -10.33 -1.36 6.12
N ASN A 25 -11.29 -2.09 6.68
CA ASN A 25 -11.55 -2.18 8.12
C ASN A 25 -10.90 -3.43 8.73
N ILE A 26 -10.07 -3.27 9.76
CA ILE A 26 -9.41 -4.37 10.49
C ILE A 26 -9.67 -4.21 11.98
N LEU A 27 -10.13 -5.28 12.64
CA LEU A 27 -10.24 -5.34 14.10
C LEU A 27 -8.91 -5.84 14.68
N VAL A 28 -8.34 -5.07 15.60
CA VAL A 28 -7.13 -5.43 16.35
C VAL A 28 -7.54 -5.65 17.81
N ALA A 29 -7.44 -6.89 18.27
CA ALA A 29 -7.89 -7.30 19.60
C ALA A 29 -6.75 -7.95 20.39
N GLY A 30 -6.81 -7.87 21.72
CA GLY A 30 -5.85 -8.52 22.62
C GLY A 30 -5.66 -7.75 23.91
N LYS A 31 -5.01 -8.38 24.91
CA LYS A 31 -4.76 -7.78 26.22
C LYS A 31 -3.92 -6.51 26.18
N THR A 32 -3.83 -5.81 27.30
CA THR A 32 -2.85 -4.73 27.48
C THR A 32 -1.44 -5.31 27.38
N GLY A 33 -0.46 -4.52 26.92
CA GLY A 33 0.95 -4.94 26.90
C GLY A 33 1.35 -6.00 25.86
N VAL A 34 0.43 -6.71 25.20
CA VAL A 34 0.78 -7.76 24.21
C VAL A 34 1.49 -7.21 22.98
N GLY A 35 1.34 -5.92 22.67
CA GLY A 35 2.06 -5.26 21.58
C GLY A 35 1.22 -4.87 20.36
N LYS A 36 -0.11 -4.74 20.50
CA LYS A 36 -1.02 -4.27 19.43
C LYS A 36 -0.55 -2.99 18.76
N SER A 37 -0.26 -1.94 19.54
CA SER A 37 0.16 -0.65 19.00
C SER A 37 1.53 -0.72 18.31
N THR A 38 2.44 -1.53 18.84
CA THR A 38 3.74 -1.80 18.19
C THR A 38 3.54 -2.51 16.86
N LEU A 39 2.64 -3.49 16.78
CA LEU A 39 2.32 -4.21 15.55
C LEU A 39 1.69 -3.28 14.51
N ILE A 40 0.69 -2.48 14.90
CA ILE A 40 0.02 -1.51 14.01
C ILE A 40 1.05 -0.55 13.40
N ASN A 41 1.92 0.05 14.22
CA ASN A 41 2.94 0.97 13.73
C ASN A 41 4.09 0.28 12.99
N ALA A 42 4.26 -1.04 13.14
CA ALA A 42 5.21 -1.81 12.34
C ALA A 42 4.66 -2.14 10.95
N VAL A 43 3.36 -2.42 10.84
CA VAL A 43 2.73 -2.82 9.58
C VAL A 43 2.32 -1.65 8.71
N PHE A 44 1.73 -0.61 9.30
CA PHE A 44 1.15 0.49 8.54
C PHE A 44 2.09 1.68 8.42
N ARG A 45 1.94 2.42 7.32
CA ARG A 45 2.62 3.69 7.09
C ARG A 45 2.09 4.75 8.04
N GLU A 46 2.97 5.70 8.37
CA GLU A 46 2.73 6.72 9.39
C GLU A 46 2.48 6.13 10.80
N ASN A 47 2.46 6.98 11.82
CA ASN A 47 2.19 6.54 13.20
C ASN A 47 0.70 6.65 13.48
N LEU A 48 -0.02 5.52 13.45
CA LEU A 48 -1.48 5.49 13.60
C LEU A 48 -1.95 5.44 15.05
N THR A 49 -1.14 4.91 15.96
CA THR A 49 -1.53 4.75 17.37
C THR A 49 -0.99 5.85 18.30
N GLN A 50 -0.62 7.01 17.75
CA GLN A 50 -0.28 8.17 18.57
C GLN A 50 -1.55 8.77 19.21
N THR A 51 -1.40 9.34 20.40
CA THR A 51 -2.51 9.93 21.18
C THR A 51 -3.25 11.00 20.36
N GLY A 52 -4.58 10.94 20.34
CA GLY A 52 -5.45 11.93 19.68
C GLY A 52 -5.94 11.58 18.27
N ILE A 53 -5.49 10.46 17.68
CA ILE A 53 -5.95 9.99 16.35
C ILE A 53 -7.22 9.13 16.46
N GLY A 54 -7.33 8.33 17.52
CA GLY A 54 -8.47 7.44 17.76
C GLY A 54 -9.72 8.18 18.24
N LYS A 55 -10.88 7.82 17.69
CA LYS A 55 -12.20 8.24 18.19
C LYS A 55 -12.83 7.08 18.96
N PRO A 56 -13.31 7.28 20.20
CA PRO A 56 -14.00 6.22 20.93
C PRO A 56 -15.28 5.81 20.18
N VAL A 57 -15.46 4.50 19.97
CA VAL A 57 -16.72 3.90 19.48
C VAL A 57 -17.58 3.52 20.68
N THR A 58 -16.94 2.87 21.64
CA THR A 58 -17.51 2.46 22.92
C THR A 58 -16.52 2.78 24.04
N LYS A 59 -16.79 2.31 25.26
CA LYS A 59 -15.87 2.48 26.39
C LYS A 59 -14.53 1.79 26.13
N HIS A 60 -14.55 0.62 25.48
CA HIS A 60 -13.38 -0.23 25.27
C HIS A 60 -12.99 -0.46 23.81
N LEU A 61 -13.70 0.13 22.84
CA LEU A 61 -13.36 0.05 21.42
C LEU A 61 -13.09 1.43 20.85
N GLU A 62 -11.95 1.60 20.19
CA GLU A 62 -11.56 2.83 19.51
C GLU A 62 -11.48 2.61 18.00
N ARG A 63 -11.97 3.61 17.25
CA ARG A 63 -11.86 3.67 15.79
C ARG A 63 -10.73 4.61 15.42
N ILE A 64 -9.67 4.07 14.86
CA ILE A 64 -8.49 4.80 14.41
C ILE A 64 -8.59 5.00 12.89
N THR A 65 -8.55 6.25 12.47
CA THR A 65 -8.52 6.65 11.05
C THR A 65 -7.59 7.83 10.86
N LYS A 66 -6.96 7.93 9.70
CA LYS A 66 -6.11 9.07 9.36
C LYS A 66 -6.41 9.56 7.95
N GLU A 67 -6.49 10.87 7.78
CA GLU A 67 -6.65 11.48 6.45
C GLU A 67 -5.52 11.04 5.51
N GLY A 68 -5.86 10.71 4.27
CA GLY A 68 -4.90 10.22 3.29
C GLY A 68 -4.50 8.75 3.44
N ILE A 69 -5.04 8.02 4.43
CA ILE A 69 -4.86 6.57 4.60
C ILE A 69 -6.24 5.89 4.57
N PRO A 70 -6.57 5.08 3.55
CA PRO A 70 -7.85 4.40 3.41
C PRO A 70 -7.93 3.15 4.32
N LEU A 71 -7.65 3.32 5.61
CA LEU A 71 -7.63 2.26 6.61
C LEU A 71 -8.45 2.71 7.82
N VAL A 72 -9.25 1.79 8.33
CA VAL A 72 -9.94 1.91 9.61
C VAL A 72 -9.47 0.77 10.50
N LEU A 73 -8.92 1.11 11.67
CA LEU A 73 -8.62 0.11 12.69
C LEU A 73 -9.65 0.23 13.80
N PHE A 74 -10.24 -0.89 14.16
CA PHE A 74 -11.00 -1.03 15.39
C PHE A 74 -10.03 -1.61 16.43
N ASP A 75 -9.50 -0.79 17.33
CA ASP A 75 -8.55 -1.23 18.35
C ASP A 75 -9.28 -1.38 19.69
N THR A 76 -9.23 -2.58 20.27
CA THR A 76 -9.73 -2.77 21.63
C THR A 76 -8.75 -2.13 22.59
N LYS A 77 -9.24 -1.30 23.52
CA LYS A 77 -8.46 -0.98 24.73
C LYS A 77 -8.09 -2.30 25.38
N GLY A 78 -6.80 -2.46 25.68
CA GLY A 78 -6.33 -3.72 26.25
C GLY A 78 -7.15 -4.09 27.49
N PHE A 79 -7.64 -5.31 27.51
CA PHE A 79 -8.47 -5.82 28.59
C PHE A 79 -7.60 -6.57 29.60
N GLU A 80 -7.40 -6.00 30.79
CA GLU A 80 -6.70 -6.68 31.89
C GLU A 80 -7.44 -6.50 33.24
N LEU A 81 -7.25 -7.50 34.10
CA LEU A 81 -7.53 -7.59 35.55
C LEU A 81 -8.96 -7.79 36.08
N ASN A 82 -10.04 -7.73 35.28
CA ASN A 82 -11.33 -8.27 35.77
C ASN A 82 -12.21 -8.90 34.67
N GLU A 83 -12.94 -9.95 35.05
CA GLU A 83 -13.86 -10.68 34.15
C GLU A 83 -14.98 -9.79 33.61
N GLN A 84 -15.39 -8.77 34.35
CA GLN A 84 -16.48 -7.88 33.96
C GLN A 84 -16.10 -7.03 32.74
N VAL A 85 -14.91 -6.46 32.74
CA VAL A 85 -14.33 -5.69 31.62
C VAL A 85 -14.11 -6.61 30.42
N GLN A 86 -13.66 -7.84 30.64
CA GLN A 86 -13.54 -8.84 29.57
C GLN A 86 -14.90 -9.14 28.90
N LYS A 87 -15.96 -9.29 29.69
CA LYS A 87 -17.34 -9.46 29.18
C LYS A 87 -17.83 -8.22 28.45
N GLU A 88 -17.57 -7.03 28.98
CA GLU A 88 -17.90 -5.74 28.33
C GLU A 88 -17.21 -5.60 26.97
N VAL A 89 -15.89 -5.83 26.91
CA VAL A 89 -15.11 -5.77 25.66
C VAL A 89 -15.64 -6.77 24.63
N ARG A 90 -15.86 -8.03 25.05
CA ARG A 90 -16.43 -9.07 24.18
C ARG A 90 -17.77 -8.61 23.60
N LYS A 91 -18.67 -8.12 24.45
CA LYS A 91 -19.99 -7.63 24.04
C LYS A 91 -19.88 -6.46 23.05
N GLU A 92 -19.10 -5.43 23.38
CA GLU A 92 -18.94 -4.23 22.54
C GLU A 92 -18.39 -4.58 21.16
N VAL A 93 -17.39 -5.47 21.08
CA VAL A 93 -16.83 -5.93 19.80
C VAL A 93 -17.86 -6.68 18.96
N LEU A 94 -18.60 -7.63 19.56
CA LEU A 94 -19.59 -8.42 18.83
C LEU A 94 -20.77 -7.57 18.36
N GLU A 95 -21.22 -6.61 19.18
CA GLU A 95 -22.25 -5.64 18.80
C GLU A 95 -21.79 -4.74 17.64
N GLU A 96 -20.51 -4.32 17.63
CA GLU A 96 -19.96 -3.54 16.50
C GLU A 96 -19.89 -4.36 15.22
N ILE A 97 -19.46 -5.64 15.28
CA ILE A 97 -19.45 -6.54 14.12
C ILE A 97 -20.87 -6.69 13.55
N GLN A 98 -21.87 -6.92 14.42
CA GLN A 98 -23.27 -7.05 13.99
C GLN A 98 -23.81 -5.75 13.41
N ARG A 99 -23.51 -4.61 14.04
CA ARG A 99 -23.94 -3.30 13.58
C ARG A 99 -23.36 -2.96 12.21
N ALA A 100 -22.06 -3.17 12.03
CA ALA A 100 -21.35 -2.94 10.77
C ALA A 100 -21.97 -3.76 9.64
N HIS A 101 -22.25 -5.05 9.88
CA HIS A 101 -22.89 -5.92 8.92
C HIS A 101 -24.35 -5.51 8.61
N ALA A 102 -25.13 -5.17 9.64
CA ALA A 102 -26.54 -4.79 9.49
C ALA A 102 -26.75 -3.48 8.69
N MET A 103 -25.74 -2.61 8.59
CA MET A 103 -25.80 -1.43 7.74
C MET A 103 -25.86 -1.75 6.24
N GLY A 104 -25.48 -2.97 5.82
CA GLY A 104 -25.49 -3.40 4.41
C GLY A 104 -24.47 -2.70 3.52
N ASP A 105 -23.64 -1.82 4.08
CA ASP A 105 -22.59 -1.10 3.40
C ASP A 105 -21.27 -1.87 3.57
N LYS A 106 -20.86 -2.60 2.52
CA LYS A 106 -19.62 -3.39 2.52
C LYS A 106 -18.39 -2.59 2.92
N SER A 107 -18.37 -1.27 2.66
CA SER A 107 -17.23 -0.41 3.05
C SER A 107 -17.11 -0.19 4.56
N LYS A 108 -18.12 -0.59 5.34
CA LYS A 108 -18.16 -0.49 6.81
C LYS A 108 -17.99 -1.83 7.50
N GLU A 109 -18.09 -2.95 6.78
CA GLU A 109 -17.88 -4.28 7.35
C GLU A 109 -16.44 -4.45 7.83
N ILE A 110 -16.25 -5.16 8.95
CA ILE A 110 -14.91 -5.55 9.41
C ILE A 110 -14.45 -6.70 8.53
N HIS A 111 -13.36 -6.52 7.79
CA HIS A 111 -12.93 -7.51 6.79
C HIS A 111 -12.04 -8.61 7.37
N ALA A 112 -11.29 -8.30 8.44
CA ALA A 112 -10.39 -9.25 9.08
C ALA A 112 -10.15 -8.90 10.56
N VAL A 113 -9.77 -9.91 11.33
CA VAL A 113 -9.38 -9.76 12.73
C VAL A 113 -7.91 -10.12 12.91
N TRP A 114 -7.14 -9.23 13.52
CA TRP A 114 -5.83 -9.50 14.07
C TRP A 114 -5.95 -9.65 15.58
N TYR A 115 -6.03 -10.89 16.05
CA TYR A 115 -6.04 -11.15 17.48
C TYR A 115 -4.61 -11.33 17.96
N CYS A 116 -4.16 -10.49 18.90
CA CYS A 116 -2.77 -10.44 19.35
C CYS A 116 -2.63 -11.13 20.71
N ILE A 117 -1.71 -12.08 20.80
CA ILE A 117 -1.31 -12.76 22.04
C ILE A 117 0.20 -12.70 22.16
N SER A 118 0.72 -12.35 23.34
CA SER A 118 2.17 -12.38 23.55
C SER A 118 2.65 -13.82 23.68
N ALA A 119 3.59 -14.24 22.83
CA ALA A 119 4.27 -15.53 22.94
C ALA A 119 5.02 -15.67 24.28
N ALA A 120 5.49 -14.54 24.85
CA ALA A 120 6.15 -14.50 26.16
C ALA A 120 5.21 -14.78 27.35
N SER A 121 3.89 -14.90 27.13
CA SER A 121 2.96 -15.35 28.18
C SER A 121 2.92 -16.87 28.32
N HIS A 122 3.46 -17.61 27.34
CA HIS A 122 3.51 -19.07 27.22
C HIS A 122 2.15 -19.80 27.29
N ARG A 123 1.01 -19.11 27.44
CA ARG A 123 -0.30 -19.71 27.60
C ARG A 123 -1.39 -18.90 26.91
N LEU A 124 -2.44 -19.58 26.46
CA LEU A 124 -3.71 -18.98 26.06
C LEU A 124 -4.68 -19.08 27.24
N GLU A 125 -5.27 -17.97 27.67
CA GLU A 125 -6.26 -18.00 28.75
C GLU A 125 -7.66 -18.36 28.26
N SER A 126 -8.50 -18.93 29.15
CA SER A 126 -9.85 -19.41 28.80
C SER A 126 -10.74 -18.32 28.20
N PHE A 127 -10.60 -17.07 28.64
CA PHE A 127 -11.31 -15.94 28.04
C PHE A 127 -10.92 -15.73 26.58
N GLU A 128 -9.62 -15.77 26.28
CA GLU A 128 -9.07 -15.55 24.94
C GLU A 128 -9.49 -16.69 24.01
N GLU A 129 -9.42 -17.94 24.47
CA GLU A 129 -9.92 -19.09 23.72
C GLU A 129 -11.41 -18.94 23.36
N GLY A 130 -12.25 -18.64 24.35
CA GLY A 130 -13.68 -18.46 24.13
C GLY A 130 -13.96 -17.31 23.17
N PHE A 131 -13.24 -16.19 23.31
CA PHE A 131 -13.43 -15.04 22.44
C PHE A 131 -12.95 -15.31 21.00
N LEU A 132 -11.81 -15.99 20.82
CA LEU A 132 -11.33 -16.45 19.51
C LEU A 132 -12.32 -17.39 18.83
N ARG A 133 -12.93 -18.32 19.59
CA ARG A 133 -13.94 -19.23 19.07
C ARG A 133 -15.15 -18.47 18.53
N GLU A 134 -15.66 -17.50 19.28
CA GLU A 134 -16.79 -16.67 18.84
C GLU A 134 -16.45 -15.77 17.65
N LEU A 135 -15.26 -15.15 17.64
CA LEU A 135 -14.82 -14.28 16.54
C LEU A 135 -14.62 -15.07 15.23
N SER A 136 -13.98 -16.24 15.31
CA SER A 136 -13.68 -17.08 14.14
C SER A 136 -14.91 -17.73 13.51
N GLU A 137 -16.06 -17.70 14.18
CA GLU A 137 -17.34 -18.08 13.57
C GLU A 137 -17.97 -16.96 12.73
N LYS A 138 -17.53 -15.71 12.92
CA LYS A 138 -18.15 -14.53 12.30
C LYS A 138 -17.27 -13.85 11.27
N LEU A 139 -15.96 -13.89 11.47
CA LEU A 139 -14.97 -13.16 10.67
C LEU A 139 -13.71 -14.01 10.47
N PRO A 140 -12.94 -13.76 9.40
CA PRO A 140 -11.64 -14.39 9.23
C PRO A 140 -10.66 -13.85 10.28
N VAL A 141 -10.16 -14.75 11.13
CA VAL A 141 -9.26 -14.42 12.24
C VAL A 141 -7.84 -14.89 11.94
N ILE A 142 -6.90 -13.95 11.93
CA ILE A 142 -5.47 -14.23 12.03
C ILE A 142 -5.07 -14.06 13.50
N LEU A 143 -4.55 -15.13 14.09
CA LEU A 143 -3.94 -15.08 15.41
C LEU A 143 -2.47 -14.68 15.28
N VAL A 144 -2.12 -13.53 15.83
CA VAL A 144 -0.77 -12.97 15.80
C VAL A 144 -0.09 -13.21 17.14
N LEU A 145 0.92 -14.09 17.14
CA LEU A 145 1.76 -14.31 18.31
C LEU A 145 2.83 -13.23 18.35
N THR A 146 2.56 -12.14 19.06
CA THR A 146 3.48 -11.02 19.20
C THR A 146 4.61 -11.38 20.17
N GLN A 147 5.73 -10.65 20.12
CA GLN A 147 6.87 -10.88 21.01
C GLN A 147 7.42 -12.32 20.90
N SER A 148 7.32 -12.93 19.71
CA SER A 148 7.82 -14.29 19.41
C SER A 148 9.34 -14.32 19.33
N ILE A 149 9.99 -14.14 20.47
CA ILE A 149 11.45 -14.01 20.61
C ILE A 149 12.11 -15.38 20.78
N LEU A 150 11.48 -16.27 21.57
CA LEU A 150 11.98 -17.60 21.88
C LEU A 150 11.27 -18.62 21.00
N GLU A 151 12.01 -19.23 20.09
CA GLU A 151 11.47 -20.11 19.04
C GLU A 151 10.78 -21.35 19.62
N GLU A 152 11.40 -22.01 20.60
CA GLU A 152 10.86 -23.21 21.24
C GLU A 152 9.52 -22.92 21.94
N GLU A 153 9.45 -21.86 22.74
CA GLU A 153 8.23 -21.47 23.46
C GLU A 153 7.11 -21.05 22.49
N THR A 154 7.47 -20.34 21.43
CA THR A 154 6.54 -19.96 20.37
C THR A 154 5.97 -21.20 19.68
N SER A 155 6.81 -22.19 19.37
CA SER A 155 6.38 -23.46 18.78
C SER A 155 5.45 -24.23 19.70
N MET A 156 5.78 -24.36 20.99
CA MET A 156 4.93 -25.04 21.97
C MET A 156 3.55 -24.38 22.09
N LEU A 157 3.50 -23.04 22.11
CA LEU A 157 2.23 -22.32 22.15
C LEU A 157 1.43 -22.52 20.86
N MET A 158 2.09 -22.53 19.69
CA MET A 158 1.43 -22.82 18.41
C MET A 158 0.83 -24.23 18.38
N ASP A 159 1.59 -25.25 18.82
CA ASP A 159 1.11 -26.64 18.89
C ASP A 159 -0.11 -26.76 19.80
N TYR A 160 -0.07 -26.11 20.96
CA TYR A 160 -1.23 -26.02 21.85
C TYR A 160 -2.44 -25.37 21.16
N ILE A 161 -2.27 -24.21 20.51
CA ILE A 161 -3.36 -23.53 19.80
C ILE A 161 -3.95 -24.41 18.68
N TYR A 162 -3.11 -25.09 17.90
CA TYR A 162 -3.58 -26.00 16.85
C TYR A 162 -4.36 -27.19 17.42
N SER A 163 -4.00 -27.67 18.61
CA SER A 163 -4.73 -28.75 19.30
C SER A 163 -6.17 -28.36 19.68
N LEU A 164 -6.45 -27.06 19.87
CA LEU A 164 -7.79 -26.53 20.21
C LEU A 164 -8.77 -26.55 19.03
N LYS A 165 -8.27 -26.75 17.80
CA LYS A 165 -9.07 -26.82 16.56
C LYS A 165 -10.02 -25.61 16.39
N LEU A 166 -9.52 -24.42 16.70
CA LEU A 166 -10.22 -23.16 16.44
C LEU A 166 -10.26 -22.90 14.93
N LYS A 167 -11.31 -22.21 14.44
CA LYS A 167 -11.49 -21.87 13.01
C LYS A 167 -10.63 -20.67 12.59
N LEU A 168 -9.35 -20.68 12.96
CA LEU A 168 -8.41 -19.62 12.61
C LEU A 168 -7.94 -19.77 11.16
N GLU A 169 -7.80 -18.66 10.46
CA GLU A 169 -7.22 -18.65 9.10
C GLU A 169 -5.73 -18.96 9.15
N ARG A 170 -5.03 -18.39 10.14
CA ARG A 170 -3.59 -18.59 10.36
C ARG A 170 -3.17 -18.22 11.77
N VAL A 171 -2.14 -18.91 12.27
CA VAL A 171 -1.34 -18.47 13.41
C VAL A 171 0.01 -17.98 12.91
N ILE A 172 0.35 -16.71 13.20
CA ILE A 172 1.56 -16.05 12.67
C ILE A 172 2.40 -15.51 13.83
N PRO A 173 3.61 -16.05 14.05
CA PRO A 173 4.55 -15.47 15.00
C PRO A 173 5.19 -14.19 14.43
N VAL A 174 5.28 -13.15 15.26
CA VAL A 174 5.75 -11.82 14.87
C VAL A 174 6.68 -11.22 15.92
N VAL A 175 7.83 -10.75 15.45
CA VAL A 175 8.70 -9.79 16.14
C VAL A 175 8.57 -8.45 15.41
N ALA A 176 7.74 -7.55 15.95
CA ALA A 176 7.33 -6.32 15.26
C ALA A 176 8.39 -5.20 15.27
N LYS A 177 9.33 -5.25 16.21
CA LYS A 177 10.46 -4.32 16.34
C LYS A 177 11.72 -5.12 16.70
N PRO A 178 12.92 -4.63 16.35
CA PRO A 178 14.14 -5.30 16.78
C PRO A 178 14.17 -5.45 18.30
N TYR A 179 14.58 -6.63 18.78
CA TYR A 179 14.64 -6.94 20.20
C TYR A 179 16.10 -7.18 20.61
N ARG A 180 16.57 -6.46 21.63
CA ARG A 180 17.97 -6.55 22.08
C ARG A 180 18.12 -7.51 23.25
N ILE A 181 19.04 -8.46 23.11
CA ILE A 181 19.44 -9.40 24.16
C ILE A 181 20.96 -9.28 24.33
N GLY A 182 21.39 -8.61 25.40
CA GLY A 182 22.79 -8.29 25.61
C GLY A 182 23.34 -7.43 24.46
N SER A 183 24.35 -7.93 23.75
CA SER A 183 24.97 -7.30 22.58
C SER A 183 24.32 -7.70 21.24
N GLN A 184 23.40 -8.66 21.23
CA GLN A 184 22.74 -9.14 20.01
C GLN A 184 21.39 -8.43 19.80
N GLU A 185 21.05 -8.18 18.55
CA GLU A 185 19.76 -7.60 18.14
C GLU A 185 19.04 -8.59 17.23
N LEU A 186 17.91 -9.11 17.71
CA LEU A 186 17.05 -9.98 16.94
C LEU A 186 16.28 -9.18 15.89
N PRO A 187 16.25 -9.66 14.63
CA PRO A 187 15.60 -8.93 13.55
C PRO A 187 14.07 -8.99 13.66
N VAL A 188 13.43 -8.08 12.93
CA VAL A 188 11.99 -8.11 12.70
C VAL A 188 11.63 -9.32 11.83
N THR A 189 10.62 -10.10 12.26
CA THR A 189 10.15 -11.30 11.58
C THR A 189 8.62 -11.36 11.53
N GLY A 190 8.07 -12.17 10.63
CA GLY A 190 6.62 -12.45 10.57
C GLY A 190 5.73 -11.38 9.92
N LEU A 191 6.16 -10.11 9.87
CA LEU A 191 5.32 -9.02 9.32
C LEU A 191 4.91 -9.26 7.85
N LYS A 192 5.81 -9.77 7.00
CA LYS A 192 5.48 -10.09 5.61
C LYS A 192 4.42 -11.18 5.51
N ALA A 193 4.54 -12.23 6.34
CA ALA A 193 3.54 -13.30 6.39
C ALA A 193 2.18 -12.74 6.82
N LEU A 194 2.13 -11.84 7.82
CA LEU A 194 0.90 -11.19 8.25
C LEU A 194 0.26 -10.36 7.14
N VAL A 195 1.05 -9.56 6.40
CA VAL A 195 0.54 -8.76 5.27
C VAL A 195 0.02 -9.66 4.15
N HIS A 196 0.74 -10.72 3.80
CA HIS A 196 0.34 -11.63 2.72
C HIS A 196 -0.92 -12.42 3.09
N GLU A 197 -1.00 -12.91 4.33
CA GLU A 197 -2.17 -13.61 4.82
C GLU A 197 -3.38 -12.69 4.88
N THR A 198 -3.20 -11.45 5.35
CA THR A 198 -4.29 -10.46 5.35
C THR A 198 -4.77 -10.21 3.93
N LEU A 199 -3.88 -9.97 2.96
CA LEU A 199 -4.24 -9.79 1.56
C LEU A 199 -5.01 -10.97 0.97
N ARG A 200 -4.67 -12.21 1.35
CA ARG A 200 -5.39 -13.43 0.90
C ARG A 200 -6.85 -13.44 1.34
N LEU A 201 -7.16 -12.83 2.48
CA LEU A 201 -8.49 -12.85 3.11
C LEU A 201 -9.36 -11.67 2.66
N LEU A 202 -8.75 -10.59 2.18
CA LEU A 202 -9.47 -9.38 1.82
C LEU A 202 -10.24 -9.54 0.50
N PRO A 203 -11.47 -8.99 0.40
CA PRO A 203 -12.13 -8.80 -0.89
C PRO A 203 -11.30 -7.93 -1.85
N GLU A 204 -11.40 -8.18 -3.15
CA GLU A 204 -10.64 -7.45 -4.18
C GLU A 204 -10.89 -5.93 -4.12
N GLU A 205 -12.07 -5.52 -3.68
CA GLU A 205 -12.49 -4.12 -3.62
C GLU A 205 -11.69 -3.30 -2.60
N VAL A 206 -11.26 -3.90 -1.49
CA VAL A 206 -10.52 -3.23 -0.40
C VAL A 206 -9.03 -3.55 -0.41
N GLU A 207 -8.58 -4.47 -1.26
CA GLU A 207 -7.17 -4.81 -1.46
C GLU A 207 -6.29 -3.57 -1.76
N PRO A 208 -6.69 -2.63 -2.67
CA PRO A 208 -5.87 -1.45 -2.95
C PRO A 208 -5.65 -0.57 -1.72
N ALA A 209 -6.66 -0.47 -0.85
CA ALA A 209 -6.59 0.31 0.36
C ALA A 209 -5.60 -0.28 1.38
N PHE A 210 -5.61 -1.61 1.55
CA PHE A 210 -4.63 -2.30 2.39
C PHE A 210 -3.21 -2.21 1.81
N ILE A 211 -3.04 -2.42 0.50
CA ILE A 211 -1.75 -2.27 -0.19
C ILE A 211 -1.20 -0.86 -0.03
N ASN A 212 -2.05 0.16 -0.14
CA ASN A 212 -1.69 1.54 0.13
C ASN A 212 -1.25 1.75 1.58
N ALA A 213 -2.00 1.25 2.55
CA ALA A 213 -1.77 1.52 3.97
C ALA A 213 -0.55 0.78 4.55
N GLN A 214 -0.25 -0.43 4.10
CA GLN A 214 0.87 -1.21 4.62
C GLN A 214 2.24 -0.68 4.12
N LYS A 215 3.30 -0.82 4.93
CA LYS A 215 4.68 -0.43 4.59
C LYS A 215 5.69 -1.58 4.56
N VAL A 216 5.24 -2.79 4.88
CA VAL A 216 6.10 -3.97 5.07
C VAL A 216 6.60 -4.54 3.75
N ASP A 217 5.72 -4.63 2.76
CA ASP A 217 6.03 -5.21 1.46
C ASP A 217 5.77 -4.21 0.33
N VAL A 218 6.81 -3.45 0.01
CA VAL A 218 6.79 -2.50 -1.11
C VAL A 218 6.60 -3.20 -2.46
N MET A 219 6.94 -4.48 -2.58
CA MET A 219 6.77 -5.21 -3.83
C MET A 219 5.30 -5.50 -4.15
N LYS A 220 4.44 -5.65 -3.14
CA LYS A 220 2.99 -5.75 -3.36
C LYS A 220 2.39 -4.46 -3.92
N LYS A 221 2.92 -3.29 -3.53
CA LYS A 221 2.58 -2.00 -4.15
C LYS A 221 3.00 -1.96 -5.62
N ALA A 222 4.22 -2.42 -5.92
CA ALA A 222 4.73 -2.49 -7.28
C ALA A 222 3.93 -3.46 -8.17
N GLU A 223 3.52 -4.61 -7.63
CA GLU A 223 2.68 -5.59 -8.32
C GLU A 223 1.32 -5.00 -8.70
N LEU A 224 0.63 -4.36 -7.73
CA LEU A 224 -0.65 -3.69 -7.99
C LEU A 224 -0.50 -2.55 -8.99
N ALA A 225 0.56 -1.73 -8.88
CA ALA A 225 0.83 -0.65 -9.82
C ALA A 225 1.09 -1.16 -11.25
N ARG A 226 1.79 -2.29 -11.41
CA ARG A 226 1.99 -2.93 -12.72
C ARG A 226 0.68 -3.47 -13.28
N LYS A 227 -0.18 -4.11 -12.45
CA LYS A 227 -1.51 -4.59 -12.86
C LYS A 227 -2.35 -3.43 -13.41
N TRP A 228 -2.43 -2.32 -12.68
CA TRP A 228 -3.15 -1.12 -13.11
C TRP A 228 -2.56 -0.48 -14.37
N SER A 229 -1.23 -0.39 -14.47
CA SER A 229 -0.56 0.25 -15.63
C SER A 229 -0.84 -0.47 -16.95
N ARG A 230 -1.14 -1.78 -16.94
CA ARG A 230 -1.51 -2.53 -18.15
C ARG A 230 -2.78 -1.97 -18.83
N GLY A 231 -3.74 -1.46 -18.05
CA GLY A 231 -4.93 -0.81 -18.59
C GLY A 231 -4.57 0.43 -19.43
N PHE A 232 -3.77 1.33 -18.86
CA PHE A 232 -3.28 2.53 -19.54
C PHE A 232 -2.43 2.21 -20.79
N ILE A 233 -1.58 1.17 -20.72
CA ILE A 233 -0.78 0.72 -21.86
C ILE A 233 -1.68 0.25 -23.00
N THR A 234 -2.73 -0.53 -22.69
CA THR A 234 -3.69 -1.03 -23.68
C THR A 234 -4.50 0.11 -24.29
N GLU A 235 -4.96 1.06 -23.49
CA GLU A 235 -5.64 2.26 -23.96
C GLU A 235 -4.74 3.07 -24.91
N THR A 236 -3.48 3.29 -24.53
CA THR A 236 -2.52 4.05 -25.35
C THR A 236 -2.21 3.35 -26.67
N PHE A 237 -2.16 2.01 -26.68
CA PHE A 237 -2.04 1.24 -27.91
C PHE A 237 -3.20 1.57 -28.86
N MET A 238 -4.45 1.52 -28.39
CA MET A 238 -5.64 1.78 -29.20
C MET A 238 -5.67 3.19 -29.80
N VAL A 239 -5.26 4.21 -29.02
CA VAL A 239 -5.25 5.61 -29.46
C VAL A 239 -4.28 5.88 -30.62
N GLY A 240 -3.20 5.11 -30.77
CA GLY A 240 -2.30 5.29 -31.90
C GLY A 240 -2.66 4.46 -33.15
N PHE A 241 -3.80 3.75 -33.17
CA PHE A 241 -4.36 3.16 -34.39
C PHE A 241 -5.54 3.96 -34.96
N THR A 242 -6.06 4.95 -34.24
CA THR A 242 -7.04 5.90 -34.77
C THR A 242 -6.31 7.03 -35.53
N PRO A 243 -6.61 7.27 -36.82
CA PRO A 243 -5.95 8.31 -37.61
C PRO A 243 -6.50 9.69 -37.20
N ILE A 244 -6.03 10.21 -36.08
CA ILE A 244 -6.34 11.56 -35.62
C ILE A 244 -5.02 12.37 -35.66
N PRO A 245 -4.85 13.30 -36.62
CA PRO A 245 -3.66 14.15 -36.66
C PRO A 245 -3.68 15.08 -35.45
N PHE A 246 -2.75 14.88 -34.51
CA PHE A 246 -2.50 15.74 -33.35
C PHE A 246 -3.64 16.08 -32.39
N ALA A 247 -4.86 15.55 -32.55
CA ALA A 247 -5.88 15.64 -31.50
C ALA A 247 -5.65 14.49 -30.49
N ASP A 248 -5.03 14.68 -29.33
CA ASP A 248 -4.67 15.90 -28.61
C ASP A 248 -3.45 15.61 -27.72
N ALA A 249 -2.32 16.30 -27.92
CA ALA A 249 -1.22 16.28 -26.94
C ALA A 249 -1.69 16.58 -25.47
N PRO A 250 -2.77 17.37 -25.25
CA PRO A 250 -3.45 17.46 -23.96
C PRO A 250 -4.08 16.15 -23.42
N ILE A 251 -4.76 15.34 -24.25
CA ILE A 251 -5.42 14.10 -23.81
C ILE A 251 -4.38 13.05 -23.40
N LEU A 252 -3.33 12.85 -24.20
CA LEU A 252 -2.24 11.95 -23.85
C LEU A 252 -1.49 12.42 -22.59
N ALA A 253 -1.25 13.73 -22.43
CA ALA A 253 -0.65 14.27 -21.21
C ALA A 253 -1.54 14.03 -19.98
N SER A 254 -2.86 14.17 -20.11
CA SER A 254 -3.82 13.94 -19.02
C SER A 254 -3.87 12.47 -18.57
N SER A 255 -3.79 11.52 -19.53
CA SER A 255 -3.73 10.08 -19.24
C SER A 255 -2.42 9.71 -18.52
N GLN A 256 -1.28 10.27 -18.93
CA GLN A 256 0.00 10.04 -18.24
C GLN A 256 0.02 10.64 -16.82
N VAL A 257 -0.57 11.82 -16.63
CA VAL A 257 -0.77 12.41 -15.30
C VAL A 257 -1.66 11.51 -14.43
N ALA A 258 -2.76 10.98 -14.97
CA ALA A 258 -3.63 10.06 -14.26
C ALA A 258 -2.90 8.75 -13.87
N MET A 259 -2.11 8.17 -14.79
CA MET A 259 -1.29 6.99 -14.50
C MET A 259 -0.27 7.26 -13.39
N ILE A 260 0.45 8.38 -13.46
CA ILE A 260 1.39 8.80 -12.42
C ILE A 260 0.66 8.97 -11.08
N ALA A 261 -0.48 9.67 -11.07
CA ALA A 261 -1.29 9.87 -9.87
C ALA A 261 -1.78 8.53 -9.27
N LYS A 262 -2.26 7.61 -10.12
CA LYS A 262 -2.70 6.26 -9.70
C LYS A 262 -1.57 5.42 -9.12
N ILE A 263 -0.40 5.41 -9.77
CA ILE A 263 0.78 4.71 -9.24
C ILE A 263 1.18 5.34 -7.90
N THR A 264 1.19 6.66 -7.82
CA THR A 264 1.55 7.39 -6.59
C THR A 264 0.59 7.08 -5.45
N SER A 265 -0.72 7.05 -5.73
CA SER A 265 -1.75 6.71 -4.75
C SER A 265 -1.62 5.26 -4.28
N ILE A 266 -1.25 4.30 -5.12
CA ILE A 266 -0.99 2.91 -4.68
C ILE A 266 0.18 2.84 -3.68
N PHE A 267 1.23 3.63 -3.90
CA PHE A 267 2.40 3.59 -3.03
C PHE A 267 2.15 4.26 -1.68
N GLY A 268 1.29 5.28 -1.63
CA GLY A 268 0.99 5.97 -0.36
C GLY A 268 2.25 6.61 0.23
N VAL A 269 3.05 7.28 -0.61
CA VAL A 269 4.22 8.03 -0.17
C VAL A 269 3.85 9.49 0.06
N SER A 270 4.56 10.16 0.97
CA SER A 270 4.35 11.58 1.24
C SER A 270 4.77 12.41 0.03
N MET A 271 3.80 12.86 -0.75
CA MET A 271 4.07 13.59 -1.99
C MET A 271 4.21 15.08 -1.70
N ASN A 272 5.43 15.59 -1.78
CA ASN A 272 5.68 17.03 -1.72
C ASN A 272 5.92 17.61 -3.12
N LYS A 273 5.70 18.92 -3.28
CA LYS A 273 5.90 19.61 -4.56
C LYS A 273 7.28 19.39 -5.15
N ALA A 274 8.33 19.27 -4.33
CA ALA A 274 9.69 19.06 -4.81
C ALA A 274 9.88 17.68 -5.45
N LEU A 275 9.31 16.62 -4.85
CA LEU A 275 9.35 15.25 -5.41
C LEU A 275 8.64 15.20 -6.77
N VAL A 276 7.40 15.72 -6.86
CA VAL A 276 6.65 15.78 -8.14
C VAL A 276 7.37 16.65 -9.17
N THR A 277 7.91 17.80 -8.76
CA THR A 277 8.68 18.67 -9.66
C THR A 277 9.92 17.96 -10.18
N SER A 278 10.60 17.18 -9.33
CA SER A 278 11.78 16.37 -9.73
C SER A 278 11.41 15.32 -10.76
N ILE A 279 10.29 14.62 -10.55
CA ILE A 279 9.76 13.63 -11.49
C ILE A 279 9.46 14.30 -12.83
N VAL A 280 8.67 15.38 -12.83
CA VAL A 280 8.29 16.10 -14.04
C VAL A 280 9.52 16.64 -14.78
N SER A 281 10.50 17.19 -14.06
CA SER A 281 11.75 17.72 -14.62
C SER A 281 12.66 16.61 -15.18
N SER A 282 12.67 15.44 -14.57
CA SER A 282 13.49 14.30 -15.01
C SER A 282 13.07 13.74 -16.37
N VAL A 283 11.75 13.74 -16.65
CA VAL A 283 11.19 13.27 -17.92
C VAL A 283 11.44 14.28 -19.03
N THR A 284 11.48 15.59 -18.72
CA THR A 284 11.71 16.65 -19.71
C THR A 284 13.17 16.98 -19.96
N GLY A 285 14.07 16.69 -19.01
CA GLY A 285 15.53 16.87 -19.19
C GLY A 285 16.00 18.33 -19.27
N VAL A 286 15.12 19.30 -19.00
CA VAL A 286 15.44 20.74 -18.99
C VAL A 286 15.17 21.26 -17.59
N SER A 287 16.11 21.99 -17.00
CA SER A 287 15.94 22.69 -15.72
C SER A 287 15.54 24.14 -15.97
N GLY A 288 14.31 24.53 -15.62
CA GLY A 288 13.90 25.94 -15.44
C GLY A 288 13.08 26.61 -16.55
N ALA A 289 12.47 25.88 -17.50
CA ALA A 289 11.60 26.46 -18.53
C ALA A 289 10.10 26.42 -18.14
N VAL A 290 9.24 27.16 -18.85
CA VAL A 290 7.77 26.98 -18.82
C VAL A 290 7.46 25.70 -19.59
N TYR A 291 6.93 24.65 -18.94
CA TYR A 291 6.71 23.37 -19.62
C TYR A 291 5.24 23.05 -19.82
N THR A 292 4.96 22.51 -21.00
CA THR A 292 3.63 22.04 -21.41
C THR A 292 3.58 20.52 -21.46
N GLY A 293 2.39 19.91 -21.32
CA GLY A 293 2.23 18.45 -21.46
C GLY A 293 2.76 17.91 -22.79
N ARG A 294 2.77 18.74 -23.83
CA ARG A 294 3.40 18.46 -25.14
C ARG A 294 4.91 18.26 -25.03
N ALA A 295 5.59 18.97 -24.11
CA ALA A 295 7.02 18.85 -23.87
C ALA A 295 7.40 17.47 -23.30
N LEU A 296 6.59 16.91 -22.39
CA LEU A 296 6.78 15.56 -21.84
C LEU A 296 6.79 14.50 -22.96
N VAL A 297 5.75 14.51 -23.80
CA VAL A 297 5.64 13.59 -24.95
C VAL A 297 6.78 13.80 -25.94
N SER A 298 7.12 15.05 -26.25
CA SER A 298 8.18 15.36 -27.21
C SER A 298 9.59 14.90 -26.77
N ASN A 299 9.89 14.98 -25.47
CA ASN A 299 11.19 14.56 -24.96
C ASN A 299 11.27 13.05 -24.76
N LEU A 300 10.16 12.38 -24.43
CA LEU A 300 10.06 10.93 -24.47
C LEU A 300 10.27 10.38 -25.90
N LEU A 301 9.72 11.04 -26.92
CA LEU A 301 9.94 10.67 -28.32
C LEU A 301 11.41 10.79 -28.74
N LYS A 302 12.12 11.82 -28.28
CA LYS A 302 13.57 11.99 -28.56
C LYS A 302 14.45 10.87 -27.98
N LEU A 303 13.95 10.10 -27.01
CA LEU A 303 14.67 8.95 -26.45
C LEU A 303 14.58 7.69 -27.33
N ILE A 304 13.87 7.77 -28.46
CA ILE A 304 13.82 6.72 -29.48
C ILE A 304 14.80 7.06 -30.62
N PRO A 305 15.89 6.27 -30.81
CA PRO A 305 16.74 6.38 -31.99
C PRO A 305 15.91 6.16 -33.26
N GLY A 306 15.94 7.11 -34.19
CA GLY A 306 15.18 7.06 -35.44
C GLY A 306 13.78 7.68 -35.40
N ALA A 307 13.24 8.05 -34.23
CA ALA A 307 11.99 8.81 -34.15
C ALA A 307 12.20 10.34 -34.13
N GLY A 308 13.47 10.79 -34.05
CA GLY A 308 13.83 12.20 -34.14
C GLY A 308 13.45 12.88 -35.47
N THR A 309 13.10 12.08 -36.49
CA THR A 309 12.57 12.53 -37.79
C THR A 309 11.05 12.67 -37.82
N VAL A 310 10.32 12.23 -36.79
CA VAL A 310 8.86 12.44 -36.65
C VAL A 310 8.60 13.79 -35.98
N VAL A 311 9.18 14.85 -36.55
CA VAL A 311 8.82 16.23 -36.22
C VAL A 311 7.59 16.55 -37.06
N GLY A 312 6.39 16.28 -36.52
CA GLY A 312 5.12 16.69 -37.12
C GLY A 312 4.22 15.61 -37.73
N GLY A 313 4.38 14.32 -37.42
CA GLY A 313 3.59 13.22 -38.02
C GLY A 313 3.03 12.18 -37.03
N ILE A 314 2.03 11.41 -37.48
CA ILE A 314 1.29 10.37 -36.75
C ILE A 314 2.25 9.36 -36.09
N ILE A 315 2.04 9.09 -34.80
CA ILE A 315 2.78 8.07 -34.04
C ILE A 315 1.94 6.79 -34.05
N SER A 316 2.52 5.66 -34.42
CA SER A 316 1.85 4.35 -34.34
C SER A 316 1.47 4.02 -32.88
N GLY A 317 0.34 3.36 -32.66
CA GLY A 317 -0.08 2.87 -31.34
C GLY A 317 0.94 2.00 -30.64
N SER A 318 1.68 1.18 -31.39
CA SER A 318 2.81 0.40 -30.87
C SER A 318 3.86 1.30 -30.23
N THR A 319 4.42 2.27 -30.96
CA THR A 319 5.40 3.24 -30.43
C THR A 319 4.90 3.98 -29.18
N ALA A 320 3.64 4.41 -29.15
CA ALA A 320 3.05 5.09 -28.00
C ALA A 320 2.93 4.16 -26.77
N ALA A 321 2.53 2.90 -26.97
CA ALA A 321 2.45 1.89 -25.92
C ALA A 321 3.84 1.54 -25.35
N LEU A 322 4.89 1.48 -26.19
CA LEU A 322 6.26 1.23 -25.74
C LEU A 322 6.76 2.36 -24.82
N ILE A 323 6.51 3.62 -25.19
CA ILE A 323 6.87 4.80 -24.36
C ILE A 323 6.13 4.75 -23.02
N THR A 324 4.83 4.48 -23.06
CA THR A 324 3.98 4.42 -21.85
C THR A 324 4.43 3.30 -20.93
N THR A 325 4.74 2.13 -21.48
CA THR A 325 5.27 0.99 -20.71
C THR A 325 6.59 1.35 -20.04
N ALA A 326 7.52 1.95 -20.78
CA ALA A 326 8.81 2.35 -20.23
C ALA A 326 8.69 3.40 -19.13
N LEU A 327 7.81 4.39 -19.31
CA LEU A 327 7.53 5.41 -18.31
C LEU A 327 6.89 4.81 -17.05
N ALA A 328 5.86 3.97 -17.23
CA ALA A 328 5.16 3.32 -16.12
C ALA A 328 6.13 2.50 -15.25
N TYR A 329 6.95 1.65 -15.88
CA TYR A 329 7.90 0.80 -15.14
C TYR A 329 9.05 1.58 -14.52
N ALA A 330 9.56 2.61 -15.19
CA ALA A 330 10.55 3.51 -14.59
C ALA A 330 9.98 4.22 -13.35
N TYR A 331 8.74 4.71 -13.46
CA TYR A 331 8.06 5.39 -12.37
C TYR A 331 7.75 4.46 -11.19
N ILE A 332 7.28 3.25 -11.45
CA ILE A 332 7.06 2.24 -10.41
C ILE A 332 8.36 1.92 -9.67
N ASN A 333 9.47 1.73 -10.38
CA ASN A 333 10.76 1.46 -9.76
C ASN A 333 11.27 2.65 -8.92
N LEU A 334 11.01 3.89 -9.37
CA LEU A 334 11.28 5.08 -8.57
C LEU A 334 10.43 5.10 -7.29
N MET A 335 9.13 4.79 -7.39
CA MET A 335 8.25 4.76 -6.22
C MET A 335 8.64 3.66 -5.22
N VAL A 336 9.16 2.51 -5.68
CA VAL A 336 9.76 1.50 -4.79
C VAL A 336 10.91 2.10 -3.99
N LEU A 337 11.80 2.85 -4.65
CA LEU A 337 12.95 3.48 -4.01
C LEU A 337 12.52 4.57 -3.02
N VAL A 338 11.61 5.45 -3.42
CA VAL A 338 11.06 6.53 -2.58
C VAL A 338 10.36 5.97 -1.34
N ALA A 339 9.46 5.00 -1.51
CA ALA A 339 8.76 4.37 -0.40
C ALA A 339 9.72 3.66 0.57
N THR A 340 10.72 2.95 0.03
CA THR A 340 11.73 2.28 0.84
C THR A 340 12.57 3.28 1.65
N ALA A 341 12.91 4.43 1.07
CA ALA A 341 13.62 5.49 1.77
C ALA A 341 12.75 6.10 2.88
N GLU A 342 11.51 6.47 2.56
CA GLU A 342 10.57 7.08 3.50
C GLU A 342 10.31 6.16 4.71
N TYR A 343 10.13 4.86 4.49
CA TYR A 343 9.88 3.91 5.57
C TYR A 343 11.11 3.65 6.46
N LYS A 344 12.30 4.03 5.99
CA LYS A 344 13.54 4.06 6.78
C LYS A 344 13.80 5.43 7.42
N ASN A 345 12.82 6.34 7.39
CA ASN A 345 12.94 7.73 7.81
C ASN A 345 14.07 8.49 7.07
N ALA A 346 14.35 8.09 5.82
CA ALA A 346 15.30 8.75 4.95
C ALA A 346 14.55 9.55 3.86
N THR A 347 15.15 10.63 3.40
CA THR A 347 14.65 11.41 2.26
C THR A 347 15.62 11.33 1.12
N MET A 348 15.09 11.22 -0.09
CA MET A 348 15.90 11.29 -1.31
C MET A 348 16.07 12.74 -1.74
N LYS A 349 17.26 13.11 -2.20
CA LYS A 349 17.49 14.43 -2.79
C LYS A 349 16.85 14.49 -4.16
N GLN A 350 16.40 15.69 -4.54
CA GLN A 350 15.85 15.96 -5.87
C GLN A 350 16.77 15.52 -7.01
N SER A 351 18.08 15.73 -6.88
CA SER A 351 19.07 15.29 -7.88
C SER A 351 19.16 13.77 -8.00
N GLU A 352 19.05 13.04 -6.89
CA GLU A 352 19.08 11.57 -6.87
C GLU A 352 17.83 10.98 -7.54
N ILE A 353 16.66 11.55 -7.25
CA ILE A 353 15.39 11.20 -7.90
C ILE A 353 15.48 11.42 -9.41
N MET A 354 16.01 12.59 -9.82
CA MET A 354 16.12 12.95 -11.23
C MET A 354 17.08 12.02 -11.98
N ASP A 355 18.27 11.78 -11.43
CA ASP A 355 19.28 10.90 -12.02
C ASP A 355 18.77 9.45 -12.11
N PHE A 356 18.15 8.94 -11.05
CA PHE A 356 17.55 7.61 -11.05
C PHE A 356 16.47 7.48 -12.13
N MET A 357 15.53 8.42 -12.20
CA MET A 357 14.43 8.36 -13.16
C MET A 357 14.95 8.42 -14.61
N GLN A 358 15.93 9.27 -14.92
CA GLN A 358 16.54 9.34 -16.25
C GLN A 358 17.25 8.04 -16.64
N LYS A 359 18.03 7.44 -15.71
CA LYS A 359 18.72 6.17 -15.93
C LYS A 359 17.74 5.02 -16.12
N GLU A 360 16.75 4.92 -15.25
CA GLU A 360 15.77 3.84 -15.28
C GLU A 360 14.87 3.94 -16.53
N LEU A 361 14.45 5.14 -16.92
CA LEU A 361 13.70 5.36 -18.16
C LEU A 361 14.49 4.92 -19.39
N LYS A 362 15.79 5.30 -19.50
CA LYS A 362 16.66 4.84 -20.59
C LYS A 362 16.81 3.31 -20.60
N LYS A 363 16.90 2.68 -19.43
CA LYS A 363 16.98 1.22 -19.28
C LYS A 363 15.69 0.54 -19.73
N GLN A 364 14.53 1.00 -19.25
CA GLN A 364 13.23 0.44 -19.64
C GLN A 364 12.97 0.61 -21.14
N MET A 365 13.33 1.75 -21.72
CA MET A 365 13.28 1.98 -23.17
C MET A 365 14.15 1.00 -23.98
N LYS A 366 15.26 0.49 -23.41
CA LYS A 366 16.08 -0.56 -24.07
C LYS A 366 15.44 -1.94 -23.93
N LEU A 367 14.82 -2.25 -22.79
CA LEU A 367 14.18 -3.54 -22.53
C LEU A 367 12.95 -3.74 -23.42
N VAL A 368 12.07 -2.76 -23.44
CA VAL A 368 10.83 -2.75 -24.22
C VAL A 368 11.11 -2.84 -25.74
N LYS A 369 12.30 -2.44 -26.21
CA LYS A 369 12.75 -2.64 -27.60
C LYS A 369 13.19 -4.07 -27.92
N LYS A 370 13.75 -4.79 -26.94
CA LYS A 370 14.23 -6.17 -27.11
C LYS A 370 13.09 -7.18 -27.13
N GLU A 371 11.98 -6.87 -26.48
CA GLU A 371 10.78 -7.72 -26.41
C GLU A 371 9.92 -7.69 -27.68
N LYS A 372 10.37 -7.08 -28.79
CA LYS A 372 9.68 -7.19 -30.09
C LYS A 372 9.46 -8.68 -30.42
N PRO A 373 8.22 -9.21 -30.43
CA PRO A 373 7.95 -10.41 -31.19
C PRO A 373 8.15 -10.02 -32.65
N TYR A 374 8.69 -10.95 -33.42
CA TYR A 374 8.68 -10.86 -34.88
C TYR A 374 7.28 -10.46 -35.36
N GLU A 375 7.15 -9.25 -35.91
CA GLU A 375 6.08 -8.94 -36.85
C GLU A 375 6.29 -9.89 -38.04
N LYS A 376 5.41 -10.90 -38.16
CA LYS A 376 5.11 -11.61 -39.39
C LYS A 376 3.64 -11.45 -39.69
#